data_AF-A0AAJ2NSE0-F1
#
_entry.id   AF-A0AAJ2NSE0-F1
#
_cell.length_a   1.000
_cell.length_b   1.000
_cell.length_c   1.000
_cell.angle_alpha   90.00
_cell.angle_beta   90.00
_cell.angle_gamma   90.00
#
_symmetry.space_group_name_H-M   'P 1'
#
loop_
_entity.id
_entity.type
_entity.pdbx_description
1 polymer ?
#
loop_
_entity_poly.entity_id
_entity_poly.type
_entity_poly.pdbx_seq_one_letter_code
_entity_poly.pdbx_strand_id
1 'polypeptide(L)'
;MFDAVLKGKFLQKGEGERKVNIQFIYHNYNAVLQTRSNIMRGIEAHRKVEFVVTNAYALTTTAKYSDIVLPVTTEWERPGTVKAGNREILIAWSKIIDPLYESKSDQQIA
;
A
#
# COMPACT_ATOMS: atom_id res chain seq x y z
N MET A 1 -3.06 12.71 -5.90
CA MET A 1 -1.94 11.76 -6.10
C MET A 1 -1.93 11.22 -7.52
N PHE A 2 -2.98 10.50 -7.96
CA PHE A 2 -3.04 9.95 -9.34
C PHE A 2 -2.92 11.02 -10.43
N ASP A 3 -3.39 12.24 -10.19
CA ASP A 3 -3.17 13.37 -11.11
C ASP A 3 -1.70 13.68 -11.38
N ALA A 4 -0.81 13.47 -10.41
CA ALA A 4 0.62 13.71 -10.61
C ALA A 4 1.21 12.69 -11.57
N VAL A 5 0.75 11.43 -11.49
CA VAL A 5 1.11 10.36 -12.42
C VAL A 5 0.58 10.65 -13.83
N LEU A 6 -0.68 11.05 -13.93
CA LEU A 6 -1.34 11.31 -15.22
C LEU A 6 -0.82 12.58 -15.90
N LYS A 7 -0.64 13.67 -15.15
CA LYS A 7 -0.24 14.99 -15.71
C LYS A 7 1.27 15.22 -15.72
N GLY A 8 2.06 14.39 -15.03
CA GLY A 8 3.51 14.58 -14.90
C GLY A 8 3.89 15.86 -14.16
N LYS A 9 2.99 16.36 -13.30
CA LYS A 9 3.15 17.60 -12.52
C LYS A 9 2.69 17.38 -11.09
N PHE A 10 3.49 17.85 -10.15
CA PHE A 10 3.18 17.77 -8.73
C PHE A 10 3.32 19.14 -8.08
N LEU A 11 2.30 19.56 -7.32
CA LEU A 11 2.34 20.80 -6.56
C LEU A 11 3.02 20.53 -5.22
N GLN A 12 4.28 20.95 -5.10
CA GLN A 12 5.04 20.84 -3.87
C GLN A 12 4.76 22.05 -2.97
N LYS A 13 4.29 21.79 -1.75
CA LYS A 13 3.98 22.85 -0.79
C LYS A 13 5.23 23.69 -0.52
N GLY A 14 5.16 25.00 -0.77
CA GLY A 14 6.25 25.95 -0.57
C GLY A 14 7.20 26.13 -1.76
N GLU A 15 7.17 25.24 -2.76
CA GLU A 15 8.11 25.27 -3.90
C GLU A 15 7.40 25.34 -5.27
N GLY A 16 6.06 25.28 -5.30
CA GLY A 16 5.26 25.43 -6.52
C GLY A 16 5.12 24.15 -7.35
N GLU A 17 4.77 24.30 -8.63
CA GLU A 17 4.63 23.16 -9.55
C GLU A 17 6.00 22.61 -9.95
N ARG A 18 6.19 21.30 -9.76
CA ARG A 18 7.35 20.55 -10.25
C ARG A 18 6.94 19.56 -11.32
N LYS A 19 7.75 19.47 -12.38
CA LYS A 19 7.64 18.40 -13.36
C LYS A 19 8.15 17.10 -12.71
N VAL A 20 7.36 16.04 -12.79
CA VAL A 20 7.68 14.74 -12.20
C VAL A 20 7.40 13.63 -13.21
N ASN A 21 8.21 12.58 -13.16
CA ASN A 21 7.97 11.34 -13.88
C ASN A 21 7.85 10.21 -12.85
N ILE A 22 6.62 9.77 -12.57
CA ILE A 22 6.36 8.69 -11.62
C ILE A 22 6.18 7.41 -12.44
N GLN A 23 7.12 6.47 -12.29
CA GLN A 23 7.14 5.21 -13.04
C GLN A 23 6.79 3.99 -12.19
N PHE A 24 6.75 4.13 -10.86
CA PHE A 24 6.54 3.03 -9.94
C PHE A 24 5.52 3.39 -8.87
N ILE A 25 4.63 2.44 -8.56
CA ILE A 25 3.68 2.54 -7.46
C ILE A 25 3.85 1.31 -6.56
N TYR A 26 4.09 1.55 -5.27
CA TYR A 26 4.14 0.49 -4.26
C TYR A 26 3.02 0.66 -3.24
N HIS A 27 2.24 -0.41 -3.07
CA HIS A 27 1.18 -0.49 -2.07
C HIS A 27 1.59 -1.47 -0.98
N ASN A 28 2.02 -0.96 0.17
CA ASN A 28 2.54 -1.80 1.25
C ASN A 28 1.46 -2.23 2.27
N TYR A 29 0.42 -1.43 2.54
CA TYR A 29 -0.61 -1.82 3.52
C TYR A 29 -2.02 -1.31 3.20
N ASN A 30 -2.23 -0.68 2.04
CA ASN A 30 -3.40 0.15 1.79
C ASN A 30 -4.20 -0.24 0.53
N ALA A 31 -5.52 -0.15 0.63
CA ALA A 31 -6.44 -0.30 -0.50
C ALA A 31 -6.77 1.08 -1.10
N VAL A 32 -5.77 1.77 -1.66
CA VAL A 32 -5.91 3.17 -2.15
C VAL A 32 -7.02 3.30 -3.19
N LEU A 33 -7.17 2.35 -4.10
CA LEU A 33 -8.23 2.39 -5.12
C LEU A 33 -9.64 2.27 -4.52
N GLN A 34 -9.80 1.70 -3.32
CA GLN A 34 -11.10 1.58 -2.66
C GLN A 34 -11.40 2.77 -1.73
N THR A 35 -10.38 3.35 -1.12
CA THR A 35 -10.51 4.33 -0.04
C THR A 35 -10.30 5.78 -0.48
N ARG A 36 -9.88 6.01 -1.73
CA ARG A 36 -9.71 7.35 -2.30
C ARG A 36 -10.80 7.66 -3.33
N SER A 37 -11.16 8.94 -3.41
CA SER A 37 -12.10 9.44 -4.40
C SER A 37 -11.59 9.23 -5.82
N ASN A 38 -12.52 8.92 -6.73
CA ASN A 38 -12.29 8.74 -8.16
C ASN A 38 -11.41 7.52 -8.52
N ILE A 39 -12.00 6.33 -8.37
CA ILE A 39 -11.38 5.03 -8.65
C ILE A 39 -10.94 4.91 -10.12
N MET A 40 -11.75 5.39 -11.06
CA MET A 40 -11.46 5.29 -12.51
C MET A 40 -10.13 5.96 -12.87
N ARG A 41 -9.88 7.14 -12.29
CA ARG A 41 -8.65 7.89 -12.48
C ARG A 41 -7.45 7.20 -11.81
N GLY A 42 -7.69 6.51 -10.70
CA GLY A 42 -6.70 5.65 -10.08
C GLY A 42 -6.30 4.48 -10.98
N ILE A 43 -7.27 3.78 -11.57
CA ILE A 43 -7.03 2.67 -12.50
C ILE A 43 -6.21 3.14 -13.72
N GLU A 44 -6.55 4.30 -14.28
CA GLU A 44 -5.79 4.91 -15.38
C GLU A 44 -4.33 5.17 -14.98
N ALA A 45 -4.09 5.69 -13.77
CA ALA A 45 -2.75 5.94 -13.28
C ALA A 45 -1.95 4.64 -13.07
N HIS A 46 -2.57 3.56 -12.57
CA HIS A 46 -1.90 2.27 -12.39
C HIS A 46 -1.50 1.64 -13.74
N ARG A 47 -2.32 1.83 -14.78
CA ARG A 47 -2.00 1.37 -16.14
C ARG A 47 -0.95 2.21 -16.85
N LYS A 48 -0.73 3.45 -16.40
CA LYS A 48 0.21 4.39 -17.03
C LYS A 48 1.64 4.22 -16.54
N VAL A 49 1.82 3.85 -15.27
CA VAL A 49 3.16 3.63 -14.71
C VAL A 49 3.80 2.37 -15.28
N GLU A 50 5.12 2.28 -15.18
CA GLU A 50 5.87 1.13 -15.72
C GLU A 50 5.71 -0.11 -14.84
N PHE A 51 5.48 0.08 -13.54
CA PHE A 51 5.39 -1.03 -12.61
C PHE A 51 4.56 -0.71 -11.36
N VAL A 52 3.77 -1.69 -10.93
CA VAL A 52 2.94 -1.63 -9.73
C VAL A 52 3.12 -2.91 -8.92
N VAL A 53 3.50 -2.75 -7.64
CA VAL A 53 3.61 -3.85 -6.67
C VAL A 53 2.62 -3.63 -5.54
N THR A 54 1.95 -4.69 -5.11
CA THR A 54 1.02 -4.65 -3.99
C THR A 54 1.21 -5.80 -3.03
N ASN A 55 1.37 -5.45 -1.76
CA ASN A 55 1.32 -6.34 -0.63
C ASN A 55 -0.14 -6.53 -0.22
N ALA A 56 -0.63 -7.77 -0.24
CA ALA A 56 -2.01 -8.03 0.12
C ALA A 56 -2.23 -9.45 0.66
N TYR A 57 -2.93 -9.55 1.79
CA TYR A 57 -3.40 -10.84 2.34
C TYR A 57 -4.75 -11.26 1.75
N ALA A 58 -5.44 -10.35 1.04
CA ALA A 58 -6.69 -10.58 0.34
C ALA A 58 -6.70 -9.84 -1.00
N LEU A 59 -7.49 -10.30 -1.97
CA LEU A 59 -7.54 -9.69 -3.30
C LEU A 59 -8.28 -8.35 -3.28
N THR A 60 -7.57 -7.27 -2.98
CA THR A 60 -8.10 -5.90 -3.01
C THR A 60 -8.21 -5.36 -4.44
N THR A 61 -8.99 -4.30 -4.65
CA THR A 61 -9.07 -3.63 -5.95
C THR A 61 -7.71 -3.15 -6.42
N THR A 62 -6.86 -2.67 -5.50
CA THR A 62 -5.48 -2.30 -5.81
C THR A 62 -4.70 -3.50 -6.34
N ALA A 63 -4.69 -4.62 -5.62
CA ALA A 63 -3.99 -5.84 -6.04
C ALA A 63 -4.46 -6.36 -7.40
N LYS A 64 -5.75 -6.20 -7.74
CA LYS A 64 -6.31 -6.58 -9.04
C LYS A 64 -5.72 -5.79 -10.22
N TYR A 65 -5.26 -4.56 -10.00
CA TYR A 65 -4.68 -3.69 -11.03
C TYR A 65 -3.16 -3.57 -10.90
N SER A 66 -2.51 -4.47 -10.17
CA SER A 66 -1.06 -4.48 -9.97
C SER A 66 -0.38 -5.53 -10.83
N ASP A 67 0.89 -5.31 -11.18
CA ASP A 67 1.68 -6.25 -11.96
C ASP A 67 2.14 -7.44 -11.12
N ILE A 68 2.53 -7.18 -9.86
CA ILE A 68 2.91 -8.21 -8.88
C ILE A 68 2.12 -8.03 -7.59
N VAL A 69 1.58 -9.14 -7.09
CA VAL A 69 0.95 -9.23 -5.77
C VAL A 69 1.82 -10.11 -4.87
N LEU A 70 2.27 -9.55 -3.76
CA LEU A 70 3.05 -10.25 -2.75
C LEU A 70 2.13 -10.65 -1.58
N PRO A 71 2.03 -11.95 -1.25
CA PRO A 71 1.18 -12.43 -0.16
C PRO A 71 1.78 -12.01 1.18
N VAL A 72 1.01 -11.25 1.97
CA VAL A 72 1.44 -10.79 3.29
C VAL A 72 0.70 -11.48 4.42
N THR A 73 1.35 -11.58 5.58
CA THR A 73 0.74 -12.12 6.80
C THR A 73 -0.30 -11.19 7.39
N THR A 74 -1.31 -11.76 8.02
CA THR A 74 -2.24 -11.09 8.91
C THR A 74 -1.60 -10.72 10.25
N GLU A 75 -2.31 -9.90 11.02
CA GLU A 75 -1.91 -9.48 12.38
C GLU A 75 -1.69 -10.64 13.37
N TRP A 76 -2.34 -11.78 13.13
CA TRP A 76 -2.28 -12.97 13.99
C TRP A 76 -1.07 -13.87 13.71
N GLU A 77 -0.46 -13.72 12.53
CA GLU A 77 0.64 -14.55 12.02
C GLU A 77 2.01 -13.90 12.24
N ARG A 78 2.05 -12.59 12.47
CA ARG A 78 3.30 -11.83 12.64
C ARG A 78 3.83 -11.89 14.08
N PRO A 79 5.14 -11.65 14.28
CA PRO A 79 5.68 -11.41 15.61
C PRO A 79 4.87 -10.31 16.30
N GLY A 80 4.48 -10.59 17.55
CA GLY A 80 3.68 -9.67 18.35
C GLY A 80 4.27 -8.27 18.40
N THR A 81 3.42 -7.25 18.45
CA THR A 81 3.86 -5.85 18.53
C THR A 81 3.05 -5.09 19.56
N VAL A 82 3.47 -3.85 19.81
CA VAL A 82 2.77 -2.89 20.66
C VAL A 82 2.21 -1.78 19.78
N LYS A 83 0.96 -1.42 20.02
CA LYS A 83 0.30 -0.29 19.38
C LYS A 83 -0.32 0.62 20.43
N ALA A 84 -0.10 1.91 20.28
CA ALA A 84 -0.81 2.90 21.06
C ALA A 84 -2.26 2.98 20.60
N GLY A 85 -3.19 2.96 21.57
CA GLY A 85 -4.58 3.35 21.36
C GLY A 85 -4.71 4.84 21.62
N ASN A 86 -5.41 5.19 22.70
CA ASN A 86 -5.40 6.54 23.26
C ASN A 86 -4.12 6.79 24.08
N ARG A 87 -3.93 8.04 24.51
CA ARG A 87 -2.73 8.49 25.24
C ARG A 87 -2.39 7.66 26.49
N GLU A 88 -3.41 7.06 27.11
CA GLU A 88 -3.32 6.24 28.32
C GLU A 88 -3.44 4.72 28.05
N ILE A 89 -3.48 4.28 26.78
CA ILE A 89 -3.73 2.87 26.42
C ILE A 89 -2.62 2.35 25.51
N LEU A 90 -1.98 1.27 25.96
CA LEU A 90 -1.13 0.41 25.12
C LEU A 90 -1.84 -0.92 24.87
N ILE A 91 -1.83 -1.34 23.61
CA ILE A 91 -2.35 -2.63 23.17
C ILE A 91 -1.16 -3.45 22.74
N ALA A 92 -0.97 -4.61 23.36
CA ALA A 92 0.10 -5.55 23.06
C ALA A 92 -0.50 -6.91 22.72
N TRP A 93 0.14 -7.62 21.79
CA TRP A 93 -0.25 -8.98 21.44
C TRP A 93 0.97 -9.81 21.06
N SER A 94 0.79 -11.12 21.03
CA SER A 94 1.77 -12.09 20.58
C SER A 94 1.32 -12.75 19.27
N LYS A 95 2.25 -13.44 18.61
CA LYS A 95 1.95 -14.33 17.49
C LYS A 95 0.99 -15.44 17.95
N ILE A 96 -0.08 -15.69 17.21
CA ILE A 96 -1.10 -16.70 17.55
C ILE A 96 -0.92 -17.97 16.72
N ILE A 97 -0.61 -17.81 15.43
CA ILE A 97 -0.37 -18.92 14.50
C ILE A 97 0.85 -18.63 13.62
N ASP A 98 1.40 -19.65 12.97
CA ASP A 98 2.44 -19.46 11.95
C ASP A 98 1.86 -18.91 10.64
N PRO A 99 2.64 -18.11 9.87
CA PRO A 99 2.26 -17.66 8.53
C PRO A 99 1.75 -18.81 7.67
N LEU A 100 0.57 -18.65 7.10
CA LEU A 100 0.01 -19.66 6.21
C LEU A 100 0.60 -19.55 4.80
N TYR A 101 0.83 -20.70 4.17
CA TYR A 101 1.35 -20.81 2.80
C TYR A 101 2.70 -20.10 2.61
N GLU A 102 2.85 -19.33 1.54
CA GLU A 102 4.06 -18.55 1.21
C GLU A 102 3.99 -17.12 1.74
N SER A 103 3.03 -16.81 2.63
CA SER A 103 2.89 -15.46 3.17
C SER A 103 4.09 -15.06 4.02
N LYS A 104 4.53 -13.80 3.87
CA LYS A 104 5.62 -13.22 4.65
C LYS A 104 5.16 -11.95 5.35
N SER A 105 5.77 -11.61 6.48
CA SER A 105 5.48 -10.34 7.13
C SER A 105 5.97 -9.16 6.30
N ASP A 106 5.32 -8.00 6.43
CA ASP A 106 5.74 -6.78 5.73
C ASP A 106 7.22 -6.46 5.95
N GLN A 107 7.73 -6.74 7.15
CA GLN A 107 9.14 -6.53 7.51
C GLN A 107 10.10 -7.47 6.77
N GLN A 108 9.65 -8.66 6.36
CA GLN A 108 10.45 -9.60 5.58
C GLN A 108 10.39 -9.32 4.07
N ILE A 109 9.41 -8.53 3.64
CA ILE A 109 9.19 -8.15 2.24
C ILE A 109 9.91 -6.83 1.90
N ALA A 110 9.98 -5.91 2.87
CA ALA A 110 10.67 -4.62 2.76
C ALA A 110 12.19 -4.76 2.65
#